data_AF-A0A531JEW4-F1
#
_entry.id   AF-A0A531JEW4-F1
#
_cell.length_a   1.000
_cell.length_b   1.000
_cell.length_c   1.000
_cell.angle_alpha   90.00
_cell.angle_beta   90.00
_cell.angle_gamma   90.00
#
_symmetry.space_group_name_H-M   'P 1'
#
loop_
_entity.id
_entity.type
_entity.pdbx_description
1 polymer ?
#
loop_
_entity_poly.entity_id
_entity_poly.type
_entity_poly.pdbx_seq_one_letter_code
_entity_poly.pdbx_strand_id
1 'polypeptide(L)'
;MEPLREDIHRALMRAYAVQGRLTLALRQYENCRSALQRELNVQPEPETRHLYEDLRTRRMTSQAASRIAASAPPSQTPPPSPARTG
;
A
#
# COMPACT_ATOMS: atom_id res chain seq x y z
N MET A 1 21.21 -0.31 5.21
CA MET A 1 20.22 -0.95 6.10
C MET A 1 20.88 -2.18 6.68
N GLU A 2 20.95 -2.31 7.99
CA GLU A 2 21.27 -3.59 8.63
C GLU A 2 20.21 -4.63 8.23
N PRO A 3 20.53 -5.66 7.43
CA PRO A 3 19.53 -6.53 6.78
C PRO A 3 18.69 -7.33 7.78
N LEU A 4 19.22 -7.59 8.97
CA LEU A 4 18.62 -8.44 10.01
C LEU A 4 17.87 -7.63 11.07
N ARG A 5 17.88 -6.29 11.00
CA ARG A 5 17.24 -5.41 11.97
C ARG A 5 15.78 -5.18 11.63
N GLU A 6 14.92 -6.01 12.20
CA GLU A 6 13.47 -5.95 11.97
C GLU A 6 12.84 -4.61 12.36
N ASP A 7 13.35 -3.95 13.41
CA ASP A 7 12.91 -2.62 13.85
C ASP A 7 13.04 -1.57 12.73
N ILE A 8 14.16 -1.58 12.00
CA ILE A 8 14.41 -0.68 10.87
C ILE A 8 13.47 -1.01 9.71
N HIS A 9 13.27 -2.30 9.41
CA HIS A 9 12.32 -2.74 8.38
C HIS A 9 10.90 -2.29 8.72
N ARG A 10 10.45 -2.47 9.96
CA ARG A 10 9.13 -2.01 10.45
C ARG A 10 8.98 -0.49 10.31
N ALA A 11 10.01 0.29 10.67
CA ALA A 11 9.98 1.75 10.53
C ALA A 11 9.81 2.17 9.06
N LEU A 12 10.51 1.53 8.13
CA LEU A 12 10.41 1.81 6.70
C LEU A 12 9.06 1.38 6.11
N MET A 13 8.55 0.23 6.51
CA MET A 13 7.21 -0.24 6.14
C MET A 13 6.15 0.80 6.54
N ARG A 14 6.21 1.31 7.78
CA ARG A 14 5.31 2.36 8.28
C ARG A 14 5.50 3.67 7.49
N ALA A 15 6.74 4.08 7.23
CA ALA A 15 7.03 5.31 6.47
C ALA A 15 6.46 5.25 5.03
N TYR A 16 6.65 4.12 4.34
CA TYR A 16 6.04 3.91 3.02
C TYR A 16 4.52 3.90 3.07
N ALA A 17 3.93 3.29 4.10
CA ALA A 17 2.49 3.24 4.28
C ALA A 17 1.87 4.63 4.48
N VAL A 18 2.50 5.49 5.30
CA VAL A 18 2.07 6.88 5.51
C VAL A 18 2.08 7.67 4.20
N GLN A 19 3.02 7.40 3.30
CA GLN A 19 3.10 8.01 1.97
C GLN A 19 2.12 7.38 0.95
N GLY A 20 1.27 6.44 1.35
CA GLY A 20 0.40 5.69 0.45
C GLY A 20 1.13 4.68 -0.46
N ARG A 21 2.45 4.49 -0.26
CA ARG A 21 3.30 3.61 -1.07
C ARG A 21 3.26 2.17 -0.57
N LEU A 22 2.07 1.59 -0.47
CA LEU A 22 1.84 0.26 0.12
C LEU A 22 2.62 -0.85 -0.59
N THR A 23 2.81 -0.77 -1.91
CA THR A 23 3.64 -1.73 -2.66
C THR A 23 5.10 -1.73 -2.18
N LEU A 24 5.67 -0.56 -1.87
CA LEU A 24 7.03 -0.46 -1.34
C LEU A 24 7.10 -1.00 0.08
N ALA A 25 6.08 -0.73 0.90
CA ALA A 25 5.98 -1.27 2.25
C ALA A 25 5.96 -2.82 2.26
N LEU A 26 5.13 -3.43 1.40
CA LEU A 26 5.07 -4.89 1.29
C LEU A 26 6.37 -5.49 0.73
N ARG A 27 7.03 -4.82 -0.22
CA ARG A 27 8.35 -5.25 -0.72
C ARG A 27 9.41 -5.19 0.39
N GLN A 28 9.35 -4.20 1.28
CA GLN A 28 10.28 -4.10 2.41
C GLN A 28 10.16 -5.30 3.35
N TYR A 29 8.95 -5.78 3.61
CA TYR A 29 8.73 -7.00 4.39
C TYR A 29 9.37 -8.23 3.72
N GLU A 30 9.17 -8.41 2.41
CA GLU A 30 9.77 -9.55 1.70
C GLU A 30 11.30 -9.51 1.78
N ASN A 31 11.91 -8.32 1.67
CA ASN A 31 13.35 -8.15 1.84
C ASN A 31 13.81 -8.56 3.25
N CYS A 32 13.07 -8.14 4.29
CA CYS A 32 13.32 -8.54 5.67
C CYS A 32 13.24 -10.07 5.84
N ARG A 33 12.15 -10.68 5.36
CA ARG A 33 11.92 -12.12 5.42
C ARG A 33 13.03 -12.90 4.71
N SER A 34 13.41 -12.46 3.50
CA SER A 34 14.48 -13.10 2.73
C SER A 34 15.86 -12.91 3.36
N ALA A 35 16.13 -11.82 4.08
CA ALA A 35 17.39 -11.65 4.81
C ALA A 35 17.45 -12.59 6.02
N LEU A 36 16.42 -12.59 6.87
CA LEU A 36 16.33 -13.46 8.04
C LEU A 36 16.37 -14.95 7.69
N GLN A 37 15.67 -15.35 6.63
CA GLN A 37 15.67 -16.74 6.18
C GLN A 37 17.04 -17.18 5.66
N ARG A 38 17.77 -16.31 4.95
CA ARG A 38 19.08 -16.67 4.38
C ARG A 38 20.18 -16.72 5.43
N GLU A 39 20.17 -15.80 6.37
CA GLU A 39 21.30 -15.63 7.30
C GLU A 39 21.09 -16.34 8.63
N LEU A 40 19.84 -16.41 9.11
CA LEU A 40 19.52 -16.96 10.43
C LEU A 40 18.57 -18.17 10.35
N ASN A 41 18.01 -18.45 9.17
CA ASN A 41 17.02 -19.51 8.95
C ASN A 41 15.77 -19.39 9.86
N VAL A 42 15.40 -18.15 10.18
CA VAL A 42 14.23 -17.81 11.01
C VAL A 42 13.17 -17.04 10.22
N GLN A 43 11.95 -17.03 10.75
CA GLN A 43 10.86 -16.18 10.26
C GLN A 43 10.90 -14.81 10.94
N PRO A 44 10.30 -13.76 10.33
CA PRO A 44 10.14 -12.46 10.97
C PRO A 44 9.33 -12.54 12.27
N GLU A 45 9.62 -11.62 13.18
CA GLU A 45 8.89 -11.46 14.43
C GLU A 45 7.36 -11.30 14.21
N PRO A 46 6.53 -11.72 15.18
CA PRO A 46 5.08 -11.53 15.12
C PRO A 46 4.67 -10.08 14.82
N GLU A 47 5.34 -9.09 15.40
CA GLU A 47 5.06 -7.67 15.15
C GLU A 47 5.25 -7.30 13.67
N THR A 48 6.33 -7.80 13.06
CA THR A 48 6.67 -7.55 11.65
C THR A 48 5.64 -8.21 10.73
N ARG A 49 5.22 -9.44 11.05
CA ARG A 49 4.17 -10.18 10.31
C ARG A 49 2.80 -9.52 10.44
N HIS A 50 2.42 -9.07 11.64
CA HIS A 50 1.15 -8.37 11.85
C HIS A 50 1.09 -7.06 11.06
N LEU A 51 2.19 -6.29 11.03
CA LEU A 51 2.28 -5.09 10.21
C LEU A 51 2.11 -5.41 8.72
N TYR A 52 2.72 -6.49 8.22
CA TYR A 52 2.54 -6.92 6.83
C TYR A 52 1.07 -7.22 6.49
N GLU A 53 0.37 -7.97 7.35
CA GLU A 53 -1.04 -8.33 7.12
C GLU A 53 -1.96 -7.11 7.14
N ASP A 54 -1.74 -6.15 8.05
CA ASP A 54 -2.47 -4.88 8.07
C ASP A 54 -2.25 -4.09 6.77
N LEU A 55 -1.00 -3.94 6.33
CA LEU A 55 -0.67 -3.21 5.11
C LEU A 55 -1.20 -3.90 3.85
N ARG A 56 -1.22 -5.24 3.84
CA ARG A 56 -1.79 -6.03 2.73
C ARG A 56 -3.29 -5.79 2.63
N THR A 57 -3.98 -5.80 3.75
CA THR A 57 -5.43 -5.52 3.84
C THR A 57 -5.73 -4.11 3.36
N ARG A 58 -4.99 -3.10 3.83
CA ARG A 58 -5.13 -1.70 3.35
C ARG A 58 -4.99 -1.60 1.85
N ARG A 59 -3.99 -2.27 1.26
CA ARG A 59 -3.76 -2.24 -0.20
C ARG A 59 -4.94 -2.85 -0.95
N MET A 60 -5.50 -3.96 -0.46
CA MET A 60 -6.68 -4.58 -1.06
C MET A 60 -7.88 -3.64 -1.02
N THR A 61 -8.12 -2.98 0.11
CA THR A 61 -9.21 -2.00 0.26
C THR A 61 -9.03 -0.81 -0.68
N SER A 62 -7.82 -0.24 -0.77
CA SER A 62 -7.53 0.85 -1.72
C SER A 62 -7.75 0.43 -3.18
N GLN A 63 -7.35 -0.79 -3.56
CA GLN A 63 -7.56 -1.30 -4.92
C GLN A 63 -9.04 -1.65 -5.21
N ALA A 64 -9.82 -2.00 -4.20
CA ALA A 64 -11.26 -2.19 -4.35
C ALA A 64 -11.95 -0.84 -4.58
N ALA A 65 -11.63 0.17 -3.76
CA ALA A 65 -12.15 1.53 -3.92
C ALA A 65 -11.80 2.14 -5.29
N SER A 66 -10.55 1.97 -5.75
CA SER A 66 -10.14 2.48 -7.07
C SER A 66 -10.89 1.79 -8.22
N ARG A 67 -11.19 0.50 -8.11
CA ARG A 67 -11.99 -0.23 -9.12
C ARG A 67 -13.43 0.25 -9.16
N ILE A 68 -14.05 0.47 -7.99
CA ILE A 68 -15.42 1.00 -7.90
C ILE A 68 -15.47 2.38 -8.56
N ALA A 69 -14.51 3.26 -8.25
CA ALA A 69 -14.40 4.58 -8.86
C ALA A 69 -14.21 4.51 -10.39
N ALA A 70 -13.41 3.58 -10.90
CA ALA A 70 -13.19 3.38 -12.33
C ALA A 70 -14.42 2.81 -13.06
N SER A 71 -15.31 2.10 -12.35
CA SER A 71 -16.54 1.53 -12.91
C SER A 71 -17.75 2.48 -12.87
N ALA A 72 -17.65 3.62 -12.19
CA ALA A 72 -18.72 4.61 -12.18
C ALA A 72 -18.80 5.32 -13.54
N PRO A 73 -20.00 5.48 -14.13
CA PRO A 73 -20.15 6.24 -15.37
C PRO A 73 -19.69 7.69 -15.13
N PRO A 74 -18.95 8.31 -16.07
CA PRO A 74 -18.60 9.71 -15.95
C PRO A 74 -19.91 10.50 -15.90
N SER A 75 -20.16 11.18 -14.77
CA SER A 75 -21.25 12.13 -14.65
C SER A 75 -20.95 13.27 -15.63
N GLN A 76 -21.55 13.20 -16.81
CA GLN A 76 -21.49 14.25 -17.81
C GLN A 76 -22.03 15.53 -17.18
N THR A 77 -21.15 16.51 -16.93
CA THR A 77 -21.58 17.89 -16.75
C THR A 77 -22.38 18.29 -17.99
N PRO A 78 -23.67 18.64 -17.87
CA PRO A 78 -24.43 19.09 -19.02
C PRO A 78 -23.75 20.34 -19.61
N PRO A 79 -23.60 20.45 -20.94
CA PRO A 79 -23.05 21.65 -21.55
C PRO A 79 -23.94 22.86 -21.21
N PRO A 80 -23.37 24.06 -21.04
CA PRO A 80 -24.16 25.25 -20.77
C PRO A 80 -25.14 25.47 -21.93
N SER A 81 -26.42 25.64 -21.61
CA SER A 81 -27.44 25.96 -22.59
C SER A 81 -27.06 27.25 -23.34
N PRO A 82 -27.25 27.31 -24.67
CA PRO A 82 -26.98 28.54 -25.40
C PRO A 82 -27.99 29.60 -24.95
N ALA A 83 -27.48 30.72 -24.43
CA ALA A 83 -28.28 31.90 -24.15
C ALA A 83 -28.97 32.36 -25.44
N ARG A 84 -30.29 32.22 -25.47
CA ARG A 84 -31.15 32.69 -26.55
C ARG A 84 -31.71 34.05 -26.15
N THR A 85 -31.14 35.15 -26.64
CA THR A 85 -31.71 36.53 -26.68
C THR A 85 -30.69 37.37 -27.45
N GLY A 86 -31.00 38.22 -28.42
CA GLY A 86 -32.25 38.73 -29.00
C GLY A 86 -31.84 39.86 -29.95
#